data_AF-A0A1G8U089-F1
#
_entry.id   AF-A0A1G8U089-F1
#
_cell.length_a   1.000
_cell.length_b   1.000
_cell.length_c   1.000
_cell.angle_alpha   90.00
_cell.angle_beta   90.00
_cell.angle_gamma   90.00
#
_symmetry.space_group_name_H-M   'P 1'
#
loop_
_entity.id
_entity.type
_entity.pdbx_description
1 polymer ?
#
loop_
_entity_poly.entity_id
_entity_poly.type
_entity_poly.pdbx_seq_one_letter_code
_entity_poly.pdbx_strand_id
1 'polypeptide(L)'
;MSHSEIVDKIIEQLRIQDKNGGYFHQEPYKSDFFRLFVEAAEEGDGLRADRLWSLVGERAPELFNGNTWPLLLDAWPEWDYAWSYVRWRRASLL
;
A
#
# COMPACT_ATOMS: atom_id res chain seq x y z
N MET A 1 -2.63 -1.86 13.59
CA MET A 1 -2.54 -3.26 13.13
C MET A 1 -1.07 -3.59 12.97
N SER A 2 -0.72 -4.87 12.90
CA SER A 2 0.64 -5.27 12.53
C SER A 2 0.84 -5.20 11.01
N HIS A 3 2.09 -5.04 10.54
CA HIS A 3 2.38 -5.06 9.10
C HIS A 3 1.91 -6.36 8.46
N SER A 4 1.95 -7.47 9.20
CA SER A 4 1.46 -8.75 8.70
C SER A 4 -0.06 -8.72 8.44
N GLU A 5 -0.85 -8.20 9.37
CA GLU A 5 -2.31 -8.09 9.21
C GLU A 5 -2.68 -7.10 8.10
N ILE A 6 -1.90 -6.02 7.96
CA ILE A 6 -2.11 -5.04 6.89
C ILE A 6 -1.86 -5.69 5.52
N VAL A 7 -0.79 -6.48 5.38
CA VAL A 7 -0.51 -7.23 4.15
C VAL A 7 -1.65 -8.19 3.81
N ASP A 8 -2.20 -8.89 4.80
CA ASP A 8 -3.33 -9.80 4.56
C ASP A 8 -4.57 -9.05 4.04
N LYS A 9 -4.84 -7.86 4.58
CA LYS A 9 -5.91 -6.98 4.07
C LYS A 9 -5.63 -6.45 2.66
N ILE A 10 -4.38 -6.10 2.36
CA ILE A 10 -3.98 -5.67 1.01
C ILE A 10 -4.23 -6.81 0.01
N ILE A 11 -3.85 -8.04 0.35
CA ILE A 11 -4.10 -9.24 -0.46
C ILE A 11 -5.60 -9.44 -0.70
N GLU A 12 -6.42 -9.32 0.34
CA GLU A 12 -7.88 -9.41 0.21
C GLU A 12 -8.43 -8.35 -0.75
N GLN A 13 -8.03 -7.08 -0.58
CA GLN A 13 -8.48 -5.98 -1.43
C GLN A 13 -8.03 -6.14 -2.89
N LEU A 14 -6.81 -6.64 -3.13
CA LEU A 14 -6.32 -6.95 -4.47
C LEU A 14 -7.20 -8.00 -5.16
N ARG A 15 -7.52 -9.09 -4.45
CA ARG A 15 -8.42 -10.13 -4.98
C ARG A 15 -9.81 -9.60 -5.28
N ILE A 16 -10.35 -8.74 -4.42
CA ILE A 16 -11.67 -8.12 -4.62
C ILE A 16 -11.66 -7.21 -5.85
N GLN A 17 -10.65 -6.35 -5.98
CA GLN A 17 -10.50 -5.44 -7.10
C GLN A 17 -10.29 -6.17 -8.43
N ASP A 18 -9.40 -7.14 -8.49
CA ASP A 18 -9.14 -7.89 -9.73
C ASP A 18 -10.39 -8.68 -10.18
N LYS A 19 -11.19 -9.17 -9.23
CA LYS A 19 -12.43 -9.91 -9.53
C LYS A 19 -13.57 -9.00 -9.99
N ASN A 20 -13.77 -7.87 -9.31
CA ASN A 20 -14.96 -7.04 -9.49
C ASN A 20 -14.71 -5.81 -10.37
N GLY A 21 -13.46 -5.54 -10.73
CA GLY A 21 -13.03 -4.24 -11.25
C GLY A 21 -13.05 -3.15 -10.17
N GLY A 22 -12.47 -1.99 -10.48
CA GLY A 22 -12.44 -0.88 -9.55
C GLY A 22 -11.78 0.38 -10.11
N TYR A 23 -12.01 1.50 -9.43
CA TYR A 23 -11.56 2.84 -9.81
C TYR A 23 -10.24 3.24 -9.13
N PHE A 24 -9.40 2.28 -8.70
CA PHE A 24 -8.17 2.59 -7.97
C PHE A 24 -7.32 3.66 -8.69
N HIS A 25 -7.18 3.53 -10.01
CA HIS A 25 -6.39 4.43 -10.82
C HIS A 25 -6.93 5.88 -10.87
N GLN A 26 -8.24 6.10 -10.71
CA GLN A 26 -8.82 7.45 -10.82
C GLN A 26 -8.66 8.27 -9.54
N GLU A 27 -8.77 7.62 -8.37
CA GLU A 27 -8.66 8.30 -7.08
C GLU A 27 -7.80 7.47 -6.09
N PRO A 28 -6.50 7.33 -6.36
CA PRO A 28 -5.61 6.44 -5.59
C PRO A 28 -5.61 6.78 -4.09
N TYR A 29 -5.62 8.08 -3.75
CA TYR A 29 -5.64 8.58 -2.36
C TYR A 29 -6.98 8.40 -1.61
N LYS A 30 -8.06 8.04 -2.32
CA LYS A 30 -9.36 7.73 -1.69
C LYS A 30 -9.62 6.23 -1.58
N SER A 31 -8.71 5.42 -2.11
CA SER A 31 -8.84 3.96 -2.10
C SER A 31 -8.61 3.38 -0.69
N ASP A 32 -9.13 2.17 -0.48
CA ASP A 32 -8.82 1.41 0.74
C ASP A 32 -7.33 1.05 0.83
N PHE A 33 -6.63 0.94 -0.30
CA PHE A 33 -5.17 0.76 -0.30
C PHE A 33 -4.44 1.95 0.33
N PHE A 34 -4.89 3.19 0.09
CA PHE A 34 -4.28 4.35 0.72
C PHE A 34 -4.51 4.36 2.23
N ARG A 35 -5.68 3.93 2.70
CA ARG A 35 -5.96 3.77 4.14
C ARG A 35 -4.99 2.75 4.77
N LEU A 36 -4.83 1.60 4.12
CA LEU A 36 -3.89 0.55 4.56
C LEU A 36 -2.43 1.03 4.54
N PHE A 37 -2.05 1.85 3.56
CA PHE A 37 -0.75 2.51 3.53
C PHE A 37 -0.54 3.43 4.74
N VAL A 38 -1.51 4.29 5.07
CA VAL A 38 -1.42 5.19 6.23
C VAL A 38 -1.27 4.40 7.53
N GLU A 39 -2.08 3.37 7.71
CA GLU A 39 -2.00 2.50 8.88
C GLU A 39 -0.63 1.82 8.98
N ALA A 40 -0.09 1.34 7.86
CA ALA A 40 1.26 0.75 7.84
C ALA A 40 2.32 1.78 8.19
N ALA A 41 2.22 2.99 7.64
CA ALA A 41 3.16 4.08 7.87
C ALA A 41 3.18 4.51 9.34
N GLU A 42 2.03 4.54 10.01
CA GLU A 42 1.91 4.88 11.44
C GLU A 42 2.43 3.77 12.37
N GLU A 43 2.54 2.55 11.87
CA GLU A 43 3.16 1.44 12.58
C GLU A 43 4.69 1.44 12.39
N GLY A 44 5.41 2.04 13.35
CA GLY A 44 6.87 2.01 13.41
C GLY A 44 7.54 2.65 12.19
N ASP A 45 8.42 1.91 11.53
CA ASP A 45 9.20 2.36 10.36
C ASP A 45 8.40 2.36 9.05
N GLY A 46 7.10 2.06 9.09
CA GLY A 46 6.29 1.93 7.89
C GLY A 46 6.48 0.60 7.15
N LEU A 47 5.72 0.41 6.09
CA LEU A 47 5.85 -0.71 5.18
C LEU A 47 6.35 -0.22 3.82
N ARG A 48 7.65 -0.37 3.57
CA ARG A 48 8.26 -0.01 2.29
C ARG A 48 7.78 -0.92 1.16
N ALA A 49 7.83 -0.40 -0.07
CA ALA A 49 7.34 -1.10 -1.27
C ALA A 49 8.05 -2.44 -1.53
N ASP A 50 9.37 -2.51 -1.32
CA ASP A 50 10.17 -3.73 -1.46
C ASP A 50 9.77 -4.81 -0.45
N ARG A 51 9.52 -4.41 0.80
CA ARG A 51 9.01 -5.29 1.85
C ARG A 51 7.59 -5.75 1.56
N LEU A 52 6.70 -4.85 1.12
CA LEU A 52 5.35 -5.20 0.69
C LEU A 52 5.40 -6.22 -0.45
N TRP A 53 6.22 -5.98 -1.47
CA TRP A 53 6.39 -6.89 -2.60
C TRP A 53 6.83 -8.28 -2.15
N SER A 54 7.84 -8.35 -1.29
CA SER A 54 8.33 -9.63 -0.75
C SER A 54 7.24 -10.39 0.00
N LEU A 55 6.53 -9.72 0.92
CA LEU A 55 5.50 -10.36 1.75
C LEU A 55 4.27 -10.79 0.93
N VAL A 56 3.88 -10.02 -0.08
CA VAL A 56 2.80 -10.42 -1.00
C VAL A 56 3.26 -11.61 -1.86
N GLY A 57 4.50 -11.60 -2.35
CA GLY A 57 5.05 -12.69 -3.15
C GLY A 57 5.15 -14.02 -2.38
N GLU A 58 5.43 -13.96 -1.08
CA GLU A 58 5.46 -15.14 -0.21
C GLU A 58 4.05 -15.73 0.03
N ARG A 59 3.01 -14.89 0.08
CA ARG A 59 1.66 -15.31 0.54
C ARG A 59 0.66 -15.50 -0.58
N ALA A 60 0.78 -14.70 -1.64
CA ALA A 60 -0.19 -14.60 -2.73
C ALA A 60 0.51 -14.24 -4.06
N PRO A 61 1.49 -15.05 -4.53
CA PRO A 61 2.24 -14.77 -5.75
C PRO A 61 1.37 -14.67 -7.01
N GLU A 62 0.16 -15.25 -6.99
CA GLU A 62 -0.79 -15.14 -8.10
C GLU A 62 -1.21 -13.70 -8.40
N LEU A 63 -1.15 -12.81 -7.39
CA LEU A 63 -1.55 -11.41 -7.52
C LEU A 63 -0.61 -10.59 -8.38
N PHE A 64 0.63 -11.04 -8.62
CA PHE A 64 1.56 -10.34 -9.51
C PHE A 64 1.13 -10.32 -10.97
N ASN A 65 0.24 -11.25 -11.36
CA ASN A 65 -0.38 -11.26 -12.68
C ASN A 65 -1.73 -10.52 -12.71
N GLY A 66 -2.16 -9.96 -11.58
CA GLY A 66 -3.37 -9.16 -11.45
C GLY A 66 -3.24 -7.78 -12.10
N ASN A 67 -4.37 -7.18 -12.46
CA ASN A 67 -4.37 -5.85 -13.09
C ASN A 67 -4.19 -4.74 -12.07
N THR A 68 -4.63 -4.95 -10.83
CA THR A 68 -4.54 -3.95 -9.76
C THR A 68 -3.15 -3.91 -9.12
N TRP A 69 -2.40 -5.02 -9.11
CA TRP A 69 -1.08 -5.09 -8.47
C TRP A 69 -0.07 -4.08 -9.04
N PRO A 70 0.15 -3.97 -10.37
CA PRO A 70 1.07 -2.97 -10.93
C PRO A 70 0.69 -1.54 -10.55
N LEU A 71 -0.61 -1.23 -10.49
CA LEU A 71 -1.09 0.10 -10.12
C LEU A 71 -0.77 0.41 -8.65
N LEU A 72 -0.99 -0.55 -7.75
CA LEU A 72 -0.67 -0.39 -6.34
C LEU A 72 0.84 -0.17 -6.14
N LEU A 73 1.66 -0.94 -6.85
CA LEU A 73 3.12 -0.87 -6.76
C LEU A 73 3.69 0.45 -7.29
N ASP A 74 3.02 1.07 -8.27
CA ASP A 74 3.38 2.39 -8.79
C ASP A 74 3.01 3.51 -7.79
N ALA A 75 1.83 3.42 -7.18
CA ALA A 75 1.36 4.42 -6.22
C ALA A 75 2.10 4.39 -4.87
N TRP A 76 2.52 3.21 -4.42
CA TRP A 76 3.06 3.02 -3.07
C TRP A 76 4.33 3.87 -2.78
N PRO A 77 5.36 3.90 -3.65
CA PRO A 77 6.54 4.74 -3.45
C PRO A 77 6.21 6.24 -3.49
N GLU A 78 5.25 6.66 -4.31
CA GLU A 78 4.81 8.06 -4.34
C GLU A 78 4.20 8.48 -3.01
N TRP A 79 3.35 7.62 -2.45
CA TRP A 79 2.76 7.86 -1.13
C TRP A 79 3.81 7.87 -0.03
N ASP A 80 4.76 6.92 -0.04
CA ASP A 80 5.86 6.86 0.92
C ASP A 80 6.72 8.13 0.89
N TYR A 81 7.05 8.62 -0.30
CA TYR A 81 7.76 9.88 -0.49
C TYR A 81 6.98 11.07 0.06
N ALA A 82 5.71 11.22 -0.33
CA ALA A 82 4.88 12.35 0.11
C ALA A 82 4.69 12.34 1.63
N TRP A 83 4.47 11.17 2.21
CA TRP A 83 4.28 10.98 3.65
C TRP A 83 5.54 11.28 4.45
N SER A 84 6.69 10.77 3.98
CA SER A 84 8.01 11.03 4.56
C SER A 84 8.35 12.52 4.54
N TYR A 85 8.06 13.21 3.42
CA TYR A 85 8.27 14.65 3.31
C TYR A 85 7.43 15.44 4.31
N VAL A 86 6.15 15.10 4.48
CA VAL A 86 5.26 15.75 5.46
C VAL A 86 5.75 15.52 6.89
N ARG A 87 6.20 14.30 7.21
CA ARG A 87 6.77 13.98 8.53
C ARG A 87 8.03 14.78 8.82
N TRP A 88 8.97 14.81 7.87
CA TRP A 88 10.20 15.59 8.00
C TRP A 88 9.90 17.08 8.21
N ARG A 89 8.98 17.65 7.44
CA ARG A 89 8.57 19.05 7.58
C ARG A 89 7.93 19.33 8.93
N ARG A 90 7.10 18.42 9.45
CA ARG A 90 6.54 18.55 10.81
C ARG A 90 7.61 18.51 11.89
N ALA A 91 8.56 17.58 11.78
CA ALA A 91 9.67 17.47 12.74
C ALA A 91 10.60 18.69 12.70
N SER A 92 10.78 19.32 11.54
CA SER A 92 11.63 20.50 11.37
C SER A 92 11.01 21.81 11.88
N LEU A 93 9.73 21.79 12.26
CA LEU A 93 8.98 22.95 12.79
C LEU A 93 8.82 22.91 14.32
N LEU A 94 9.31 21.85 14.98
CA LEU A 94 9.34 21.67 16.43
C LEU A 94 10.75 21.89 16.96
#